data_AF-A0A542DSY2-F1
#
_entry.id   AF-A0A542DSY2-F1
#
_cell.length_a   1.000
_cell.length_b   1.000
_cell.length_c   1.000
_cell.angle_alpha   90.00
_cell.angle_beta   90.00
_cell.angle_gamma   90.00
#
_symmetry.space_group_name_H-M   'P 1'
#
loop_
_entity.id
_entity.type
_entity.pdbx_description
1 polymer ?
#
loop_
_entity_poly.entity_id
_entity_poly.type
_entity_poly.pdbx_seq_one_letter_code
_entity_poly.pdbx_strand_id
1 'polypeptide(L)'
;MAAPGRTAAVAKSSAAATHPVKQVHLAGTDGWVGMPGDAPPDPPFFPDPLAPSPFNTYVFGFRDVTGMTSNLVAAQRGKAQISAPMMAFDEEDDIYLTLTNLGLAQRPDLFDGHTLHWHGFVNAIPLFDGVPELSLAVPIGRDLTYFYRPHDAGTYMYHCHFEDVEHVQMGMTGMVFVRPAQNRTPLHPGERYAYNDGDGSTAYDREFAFMITELWSAAHYRDAHIQVNDWTDYDPSFWLLNGRAYPDTTAPNGDPLSTAAGRLQYQPISSLIRCNAGDRVLLRMSNLGYQNHVMTVDNIDLTVVAKDAALLKGRDGTTNYLTSNAVEVGPGESRDAIFVAPGPGEYLLYDRKYSYLDNGGGAGYGGMMTKIVVGAPGTYPAQTAANA
;
A
#
# COMPACT_ATOMS: atom_id res chain seq x y z
N MET A 1 47.50 -43.64 -34.94
CA MET A 1 46.56 -43.38 -33.83
C MET A 1 45.93 -42.02 -34.07
N ALA A 2 44.70 -41.98 -34.57
CA ALA A 2 43.95 -40.75 -34.82
C ALA A 2 42.95 -40.54 -33.68
N ALA A 3 42.95 -39.34 -33.09
CA ALA A 3 42.05 -38.98 -31.99
C ALA A 3 40.59 -38.94 -32.47
N PRO A 4 39.62 -39.43 -31.67
CA PRO A 4 38.21 -39.35 -32.02
C PRO A 4 37.69 -37.91 -31.91
N GLY A 5 37.04 -37.44 -32.97
CA GLY A 5 36.43 -36.12 -33.04
C GLY A 5 35.30 -35.96 -32.01
N ARG A 6 35.38 -34.88 -31.23
CA ARG A 6 34.28 -34.41 -30.38
C ARG A 6 33.14 -33.93 -31.29
N THR A 7 32.01 -34.61 -31.24
CA THR A 7 30.74 -34.12 -31.76
C THR A 7 30.34 -32.89 -30.95
N ALA A 8 30.25 -31.73 -31.62
CA ALA A 8 29.68 -30.53 -31.03
C ALA A 8 28.19 -30.79 -30.78
N ALA A 9 27.80 -30.91 -29.50
CA ALA A 9 26.41 -30.90 -29.12
C ALA A 9 25.83 -29.53 -29.51
N VAL A 10 24.87 -29.52 -30.42
CA VAL A 10 24.06 -28.35 -30.75
C VAL A 10 23.37 -27.92 -29.46
N ALA A 11 23.80 -26.78 -28.90
CA ALA A 11 23.07 -26.12 -27.83
C ALA A 11 21.67 -25.83 -28.36
N LYS A 12 20.67 -26.54 -27.84
CA LYS A 12 19.28 -26.14 -28.02
C LYS A 12 19.17 -24.74 -27.43
N SER A 13 18.96 -23.73 -28.28
CA SER A 13 18.52 -22.43 -27.82
C SER A 13 17.19 -22.67 -27.09
N SER A 14 17.20 -22.63 -25.76
CA SER A 14 15.96 -22.48 -25.01
C SER A 14 15.33 -21.18 -25.52
N ALA A 15 14.16 -21.28 -26.14
CA ALA A 15 13.36 -20.09 -26.38
C ALA A 15 13.26 -19.36 -25.04
N ALA A 16 13.67 -18.09 -24.99
CA ALA A 16 13.52 -17.29 -23.79
C ALA A 16 12.05 -17.37 -23.37
N ALA A 17 11.80 -17.77 -22.12
CA ALA A 17 10.45 -17.78 -21.59
C ALA A 17 9.86 -16.37 -21.77
N THR A 18 8.72 -16.28 -22.43
CA THR A 18 8.05 -14.99 -22.64
C THR A 18 7.27 -14.67 -21.37
N HIS A 19 7.82 -13.77 -20.56
CA HIS A 19 7.17 -13.24 -19.35
C HIS A 19 6.04 -12.27 -19.73
N PRO A 20 4.89 -12.28 -19.04
CA PRO A 20 3.86 -11.26 -19.26
C PRO A 20 4.41 -9.88 -18.92
N VAL A 21 4.21 -8.91 -19.81
CA VAL A 21 4.71 -7.53 -19.61
C VAL A 21 3.62 -6.68 -18.97
N LYS A 22 3.97 -5.97 -17.90
CA LYS A 22 3.11 -5.01 -17.20
C LYS A 22 3.72 -3.61 -17.35
N GLN A 23 2.88 -2.65 -17.72
CA GLN A 23 3.27 -1.24 -17.88
C GLN A 23 2.46 -0.43 -16.89
N VAL A 24 3.15 0.30 -16.02
CA VAL A 24 2.53 1.21 -15.04
C VAL A 24 3.17 2.58 -15.20
N HIS A 25 2.36 3.63 -15.07
CA HIS A 25 2.82 5.00 -15.10
C HIS A 25 2.29 5.73 -13.87
N LEU A 26 3.18 6.11 -12.96
CA LEU A 26 2.87 6.92 -11.80
C LEU A 26 3.34 8.37 -12.00
N ALA A 27 2.60 9.32 -11.45
CA ALA A 27 3.00 10.72 -11.39
C ALA A 27 3.08 11.20 -9.93
N GLY A 28 4.22 11.76 -9.52
CA GLY A 28 4.42 12.41 -8.23
C GLY A 28 4.05 13.89 -8.27
N THR A 29 3.33 14.36 -7.25
CA THR A 29 2.90 15.75 -7.07
C THR A 29 2.46 15.98 -5.61
N ASP A 30 2.15 17.22 -5.26
CA ASP A 30 1.38 17.59 -4.06
C ASP A 30 -0.14 17.66 -4.32
N GLY A 31 -0.90 17.95 -3.27
CA GLY A 31 -2.34 18.19 -3.33
C GLY A 31 -2.96 18.36 -1.95
N TRP A 32 -4.28 18.21 -1.90
CA TRP A 32 -5.07 18.38 -0.69
C TRP A 32 -6.00 17.19 -0.49
N VAL A 33 -6.13 16.70 0.73
CA VAL A 33 -6.99 15.56 1.12
C VAL A 33 -7.87 15.93 2.32
N GLY A 34 -8.80 15.04 2.66
CA GLY A 34 -9.71 15.23 3.77
C GLY A 34 -9.41 14.31 4.95
N MET A 35 -9.05 14.89 6.10
CA MET A 35 -9.20 14.23 7.40
C MET A 35 -10.64 14.43 7.94
N PRO A 36 -11.09 13.65 8.94
CA PRO A 36 -12.43 13.77 9.51
C PRO A 36 -12.79 15.21 9.88
N GLY A 37 -13.87 15.73 9.30
CA GLY A 37 -14.24 17.15 9.42
C GLY A 37 -14.84 17.54 10.78
N ASP A 38 -15.15 16.56 11.62
CA ASP A 38 -15.58 16.70 13.01
C ASP A 38 -14.41 16.64 14.01
N ALA A 39 -13.19 16.41 13.55
CA ALA A 39 -12.00 16.52 14.38
C ALA A 39 -11.87 17.95 14.94
N PRO A 40 -11.47 18.12 16.23
CA PRO A 40 -11.30 19.44 16.82
C PRO A 40 -10.29 20.28 16.02
N PRO A 41 -10.52 21.60 15.90
CA PRO A 41 -9.49 22.49 15.39
C PRO A 41 -8.26 22.48 16.29
N ASP A 42 -7.08 22.48 15.67
CA ASP A 42 -5.79 22.64 16.31
C ASP A 42 -5.04 23.81 15.64
N PRO A 43 -5.36 25.08 15.98
CA PRO A 43 -4.80 26.22 15.28
C PRO A 43 -3.30 26.41 15.58
N PRO A 44 -2.47 26.73 14.57
CA PRO A 44 -2.85 27.05 13.19
C PRO A 44 -2.91 25.83 12.25
N PHE A 45 -2.63 24.62 12.74
CA PHE A 45 -2.31 23.43 11.97
C PHE A 45 -3.50 22.74 11.31
N PHE A 46 -4.67 22.69 11.98
CA PHE A 46 -5.84 21.97 11.47
C PHE A 46 -7.17 22.68 11.80
N PRO A 47 -8.13 22.74 10.86
CA PRO A 47 -7.96 22.50 9.42
C PRO A 47 -7.03 23.53 8.78
N ASP A 48 -6.28 23.14 7.76
CA ASP A 48 -5.35 24.05 7.08
C ASP A 48 -6.09 25.20 6.36
N PRO A 49 -5.75 26.47 6.62
CA PRO A 49 -6.44 27.63 6.03
C PRO A 49 -6.20 27.83 4.52
N LEU A 50 -5.17 27.21 3.94
CA LEU A 50 -4.90 27.22 2.49
C LEU A 50 -5.65 26.10 1.75
N ALA A 51 -6.23 25.14 2.48
CA ALA A 51 -6.92 24.02 1.86
C ALA A 51 -8.19 24.47 1.11
N PRO A 52 -8.33 24.11 -0.18
CA PRO A 52 -9.56 24.34 -0.90
C PRO A 52 -10.67 23.40 -0.41
N SER A 53 -11.88 23.93 -0.21
CA SER A 53 -13.05 23.11 0.13
C SER A 53 -13.26 22.00 -0.94
N PRO A 54 -13.56 20.75 -0.54
CA PRO A 54 -13.89 20.28 0.81
C PRO A 54 -12.69 19.67 1.59
N PHE A 55 -11.46 19.92 1.17
CA PHE A 55 -10.24 19.38 1.77
C PHE A 55 -9.78 20.22 2.96
N ASN A 56 -8.87 19.68 3.78
CA ASN A 56 -8.38 20.33 5.00
C ASN A 56 -6.93 20.00 5.37
N THR A 57 -6.21 19.21 4.56
CA THR A 57 -4.84 18.78 4.86
C THR A 57 -4.00 18.69 3.59
N TYR A 58 -2.84 19.33 3.60
CA TYR A 58 -1.87 19.31 2.50
C TYR A 58 -1.10 17.98 2.47
N VAL A 59 -0.76 17.44 1.30
CA VAL A 59 -0.08 16.15 1.16
C VAL A 59 0.79 16.10 -0.10
N PHE A 60 1.73 15.16 -0.12
CA PHE A 60 2.38 14.65 -1.33
C PHE A 60 1.83 13.27 -1.67
N GLY A 61 1.96 12.84 -2.92
CA GLY A 61 1.50 11.51 -3.28
C GLY A 61 1.74 11.15 -4.73
N PHE A 62 1.49 9.88 -5.02
CA PHE A 62 1.56 9.35 -6.37
C PHE A 62 0.16 9.17 -6.96
N ARG A 63 0.06 9.31 -8.28
CA ARG A 63 -1.17 9.12 -9.06
C ARG A 63 -0.94 8.09 -10.14
N ASP A 64 -1.88 7.15 -10.30
CA ASP A 64 -1.87 6.28 -11.47
C ASP A 64 -2.34 7.08 -12.69
N VAL A 65 -1.44 7.22 -13.65
CA VAL A 65 -1.66 7.90 -14.93
C VAL A 65 -1.44 6.96 -16.11
N THR A 66 -1.46 5.65 -15.87
CA THR A 66 -1.29 4.61 -16.88
C THR A 66 -2.29 4.81 -18.02
N GLY A 67 -1.77 4.86 -19.25
CA GLY A 67 -2.58 5.04 -20.47
C GLY A 67 -3.06 6.48 -20.72
N MET A 68 -2.74 7.44 -19.84
CA MET A 68 -3.04 8.85 -20.08
C MET A 68 -2.13 9.46 -21.16
N THR A 69 -2.66 10.42 -21.90
CA THR A 69 -1.83 11.27 -22.78
C THR A 69 -1.01 12.25 -21.95
N SER A 70 0.09 12.78 -22.48
CA SER A 70 0.94 13.77 -21.78
C SER A 70 0.17 14.97 -21.23
N ASN A 71 -0.84 15.47 -21.96
CA ASN A 71 -1.69 16.56 -21.50
C ASN A 71 -2.56 16.16 -20.28
N LEU A 72 -3.07 14.92 -20.27
CA LEU A 72 -3.85 14.39 -19.15
C LEU A 72 -2.98 14.09 -17.93
N VAL A 73 -1.74 13.62 -18.15
CA VAL A 73 -0.71 13.46 -17.10
C VAL A 73 -0.39 14.81 -16.46
N ALA A 74 -0.08 15.83 -17.26
CA ALA A 74 0.20 17.18 -16.76
C ALA A 74 -0.99 17.78 -15.98
N ALA A 75 -2.22 17.46 -16.38
CA ALA A 75 -3.44 17.89 -15.69
C ALA A 75 -3.65 17.19 -14.33
N GLN A 76 -2.80 16.24 -13.93
CA GLN A 76 -2.82 15.64 -12.59
C GLN A 76 -2.00 16.41 -11.55
N ARG A 77 -1.25 17.44 -11.95
CA ARG A 77 -0.49 18.28 -11.01
C ARG A 77 -1.44 18.91 -9.97
N GLY A 78 -1.06 18.87 -8.69
CA GLY A 78 -1.87 19.35 -7.56
C GLY A 78 -2.98 18.38 -7.12
N LYS A 79 -2.97 17.14 -7.60
CA LYS A 79 -4.00 16.12 -7.31
C LYS A 79 -3.41 14.86 -6.67
N ALA A 80 -2.46 15.03 -5.75
CA ALA A 80 -1.89 13.92 -4.98
C ALA A 80 -2.98 13.00 -4.40
N GLN A 81 -2.67 11.72 -4.29
CA GLN A 81 -3.52 10.70 -3.69
C GLN A 81 -2.79 10.07 -2.50
N ILE A 82 -3.51 9.85 -1.39
CA ILE A 82 -3.00 9.08 -0.25
C ILE A 82 -3.99 7.97 0.15
N SER A 83 -3.54 6.76 0.49
CA SER A 83 -2.23 6.22 0.14
C SER A 83 -2.04 6.18 -1.39
N ALA A 84 -0.79 6.06 -1.84
CA ALA A 84 -0.47 5.89 -3.25
C ALA A 84 -1.19 4.66 -3.85
N PRO A 85 -1.37 4.58 -5.18
CA PRO A 85 -2.12 3.50 -5.84
C PRO A 85 -1.66 2.10 -5.40
N MET A 86 -2.61 1.27 -4.99
CA MET A 86 -2.32 -0.12 -4.66
C MET A 86 -2.04 -0.90 -5.95
N MET A 87 -0.92 -1.62 -5.99
CA MET A 87 -0.52 -2.42 -7.14
C MET A 87 -0.49 -3.91 -6.81
N ALA A 88 -0.77 -4.74 -7.81
CA ALA A 88 -0.67 -6.19 -7.69
C ALA A 88 -0.16 -6.79 -8.99
N PHE A 89 0.83 -7.67 -8.89
CA PHE A 89 1.45 -8.37 -10.02
C PHE A 89 1.47 -9.87 -9.77
N ASP A 90 1.77 -10.66 -10.78
CA ASP A 90 2.03 -12.09 -10.63
C ASP A 90 3.55 -12.35 -10.61
N GLU A 91 4.01 -13.38 -9.89
CA GLU A 91 5.41 -13.80 -9.95
C GLU A 91 5.87 -13.97 -11.41
N GLU A 92 7.08 -13.54 -11.73
CA GLU A 92 7.67 -13.58 -13.07
C GLU A 92 7.02 -12.64 -14.11
N ASP A 93 6.20 -11.67 -13.70
CA ASP A 93 5.81 -10.55 -14.57
C ASP A 93 7.01 -9.63 -14.85
N ASP A 94 7.16 -9.18 -16.09
CA ASP A 94 8.11 -8.13 -16.48
C ASP A 94 7.44 -6.75 -16.27
N ILE A 95 7.77 -6.09 -15.15
CA ILE A 95 7.15 -4.83 -14.75
C ILE A 95 8.02 -3.66 -15.20
N TYR A 96 7.46 -2.80 -16.04
CA TYR A 96 8.02 -1.50 -16.37
C TYR A 96 7.17 -0.42 -15.72
N LEU A 97 7.76 0.29 -14.75
CA LEU A 97 7.06 1.36 -14.04
C LEU A 97 7.73 2.70 -14.36
N THR A 98 7.01 3.59 -15.02
CA THR A 98 7.47 4.95 -15.29
C THR A 98 7.01 5.89 -14.19
N LEU A 99 7.93 6.61 -13.56
CA LEU A 99 7.63 7.72 -12.65
C LEU A 99 7.83 9.04 -13.40
N THR A 100 6.79 9.87 -13.46
CA THR A 100 6.88 11.29 -13.84
C THR A 100 6.87 12.15 -12.58
N ASN A 101 7.79 13.10 -12.47
CA ASN A 101 7.70 14.15 -11.44
C ASN A 101 7.02 15.39 -12.04
N LEU A 102 5.80 15.71 -11.58
CA LEU A 102 5.04 16.87 -12.05
C LEU A 102 5.42 18.18 -11.32
N GLY A 103 6.25 18.08 -10.27
CA GLY A 103 6.51 19.15 -9.32
C GLY A 103 5.28 19.46 -8.45
N LEU A 104 5.49 20.33 -7.48
CA LEU A 104 4.47 20.69 -6.50
C LEU A 104 3.72 21.95 -6.97
N ALA A 105 2.39 21.93 -6.93
CA ALA A 105 1.50 23.03 -7.31
C ALA A 105 1.41 24.12 -6.23
N GLN A 106 1.29 23.71 -4.97
CA GLN A 106 1.22 24.56 -3.79
C GLN A 106 2.60 25.07 -3.39
N ARG A 107 3.64 24.24 -3.55
CA ARG A 107 5.04 24.55 -3.24
C ARG A 107 5.94 24.58 -4.49
N PRO A 108 5.67 25.47 -5.48
CA PRO A 108 6.47 25.53 -6.71
C PRO A 108 7.92 25.97 -6.49
N ASP A 109 8.24 26.46 -5.28
CA ASP A 109 9.57 26.80 -4.80
C ASP A 109 10.39 25.58 -4.34
N LEU A 110 9.74 24.44 -4.07
CA LEU A 110 10.39 23.20 -3.67
C LEU A 110 10.72 22.39 -4.93
N PHE A 111 12.02 22.24 -5.22
CA PHE A 111 12.52 21.62 -6.46
C PHE A 111 12.84 20.13 -6.31
N ASP A 112 12.14 19.46 -5.42
CA ASP A 112 12.46 18.11 -5.01
C ASP A 112 12.40 17.11 -6.16
N GLY A 113 13.36 16.20 -6.14
CA GLY A 113 13.24 14.97 -6.90
C GLY A 113 12.26 14.03 -6.21
N HIS A 114 11.75 13.05 -6.94
CA HIS A 114 11.07 11.91 -6.35
C HIS A 114 11.68 10.61 -6.85
N THR A 115 11.58 9.56 -6.04
CA THR A 115 11.98 8.20 -6.42
C THR A 115 10.86 7.22 -6.12
N LEU A 116 11.02 5.99 -6.58
CA LEU A 116 10.25 4.84 -6.11
C LEU A 116 11.22 3.80 -5.60
N HIS A 117 11.37 3.74 -4.28
CA HIS A 117 12.02 2.62 -3.60
C HIS A 117 11.04 1.47 -3.44
N TRP A 118 11.50 0.25 -3.75
CA TRP A 118 10.68 -0.97 -3.72
C TRP A 118 11.04 -1.77 -2.49
N HIS A 119 10.38 -1.42 -1.39
CA HIS A 119 10.67 -1.95 -0.08
C HIS A 119 10.43 -3.46 -0.02
N GLY A 120 11.52 -4.20 0.23
CA GLY A 120 11.54 -5.66 0.34
C GLY A 120 11.83 -6.39 -0.99
N PHE A 121 11.82 -5.71 -2.14
CA PHE A 121 12.18 -6.33 -3.40
C PHE A 121 13.68 -6.65 -3.44
N VAL A 122 14.02 -7.84 -3.94
CA VAL A 122 15.42 -8.22 -4.19
C VAL A 122 15.86 -7.63 -5.53
N ASN A 123 16.26 -6.35 -5.49
CA ASN A 123 16.68 -5.63 -6.68
C ASN A 123 18.08 -6.06 -7.13
N ALA A 124 18.17 -6.69 -8.31
CA ALA A 124 19.44 -7.11 -8.88
C ALA A 124 20.29 -5.92 -9.40
N ILE A 125 19.65 -4.79 -9.74
CA ILE A 125 20.28 -3.60 -10.30
C ILE A 125 20.05 -2.42 -9.34
N PRO A 126 21.10 -1.93 -8.64
CA PRO A 126 20.95 -0.82 -7.68
C PRO A 126 20.39 0.48 -8.26
N LEU A 127 20.51 0.71 -9.57
CA LEU A 127 19.93 1.87 -10.26
C LEU A 127 18.40 1.92 -10.13
N PHE A 128 17.76 0.76 -10.04
CA PHE A 128 16.32 0.61 -9.85
C PHE A 128 16.00 0.36 -8.38
N ASP A 129 16.86 0.68 -7.42
CA ASP A 129 16.48 0.52 -6.01
C ASP A 129 15.67 1.72 -5.50
N GLY A 130 15.77 2.87 -6.14
CA GLY A 130 15.02 4.08 -5.77
C GLY A 130 15.61 4.85 -4.58
N VAL A 131 16.78 4.47 -4.09
CA VAL A 131 17.54 5.20 -3.06
C VAL A 131 18.41 6.26 -3.75
N PRO A 132 18.16 7.58 -3.59
CA PRO A 132 18.72 8.62 -4.46
C PRO A 132 20.25 8.70 -4.44
N GLU A 133 20.92 8.23 -3.38
CA GLU A 133 22.38 8.20 -3.28
C GLU A 133 23.02 7.13 -4.19
N LEU A 134 22.26 6.10 -4.57
CA LEU A 134 22.71 4.95 -5.37
C LEU A 134 21.92 4.77 -6.68
N SER A 135 20.75 5.42 -6.78
CA SER A 135 19.83 5.43 -7.91
C SER A 135 19.76 6.82 -8.54
N LEU A 136 18.68 7.11 -9.28
CA LEU A 136 18.38 8.43 -9.84
C LEU A 136 17.11 8.99 -9.19
N ALA A 137 17.22 10.18 -8.60
CA ALA A 137 16.05 11.00 -8.28
C ALA A 137 15.49 11.60 -9.58
N VAL A 138 14.17 11.49 -9.78
CA VAL A 138 13.48 12.02 -10.96
C VAL A 138 13.24 13.51 -10.77
N PRO A 139 13.91 14.39 -11.53
CA PRO A 139 13.71 15.84 -11.39
C PRO A 139 12.34 16.27 -11.94
N ILE A 140 11.88 17.45 -11.52
CA ILE A 140 10.63 18.04 -12.02
C ILE A 140 10.62 18.10 -13.56
N GLY A 141 9.51 17.64 -14.16
CA GLY A 141 9.32 17.60 -15.60
C GLY A 141 10.13 16.53 -16.33
N ARG A 142 10.57 15.50 -15.60
CA ARG A 142 11.29 14.33 -16.13
C ARG A 142 10.59 13.04 -15.75
N ASP A 143 10.98 12.00 -16.48
CA ASP A 143 10.49 10.64 -16.33
C ASP A 143 11.67 9.69 -16.09
N LEU A 144 11.44 8.65 -15.30
CA LEU A 144 12.33 7.50 -15.16
C LEU A 144 11.50 6.22 -15.21
N THR A 145 11.90 5.29 -16.07
CA THR A 145 11.31 3.95 -16.12
C THR A 145 12.17 2.96 -15.34
N TYR A 146 11.59 2.40 -14.30
CA TYR A 146 12.14 1.29 -13.55
C TYR A 146 11.76 -0.05 -14.18
N PHE A 147 12.59 -1.07 -14.00
CA PHE A 147 12.29 -2.44 -14.40
C PHE A 147 12.43 -3.39 -13.20
N TYR A 148 11.40 -4.20 -12.98
CA TYR A 148 11.41 -5.25 -11.96
C TYR A 148 10.83 -6.55 -12.52
N ARG A 149 11.37 -7.66 -12.02
CA ARG A 149 10.77 -8.98 -12.16
C ARG A 149 10.70 -9.62 -10.78
N PRO A 150 9.53 -9.71 -10.15
CA PRO A 150 9.40 -10.34 -8.85
C PRO A 150 9.54 -11.85 -9.00
N HIS A 151 10.49 -12.44 -8.28
CA HIS A 151 10.71 -13.89 -8.26
C HIS A 151 9.98 -14.58 -7.11
N ASP A 152 9.57 -13.81 -6.09
CA ASP A 152 8.94 -14.30 -4.88
C ASP A 152 7.60 -13.57 -4.66
N ALA A 153 6.61 -14.35 -4.25
CA ALA A 153 5.30 -13.88 -3.82
C ALA A 153 5.38 -13.23 -2.44
N GLY A 154 4.56 -12.21 -2.22
CA GLY A 154 4.42 -11.61 -0.90
C GLY A 154 3.88 -10.21 -0.89
N THR A 155 3.77 -9.66 0.32
CA THR A 155 3.34 -8.28 0.57
C THR A 155 4.56 -7.38 0.71
N TYR A 156 4.75 -6.54 -0.30
CA TYR A 156 5.80 -5.53 -0.37
C TYR A 156 5.20 -4.12 -0.29
N MET A 157 6.07 -3.13 -0.29
CA MET A 157 5.66 -1.73 -0.30
C MET A 157 6.50 -0.95 -1.29
N TYR A 158 6.08 0.26 -1.61
CA TYR A 158 6.90 1.21 -2.34
C TYR A 158 6.71 2.60 -1.76
N HIS A 159 7.77 3.42 -1.79
CA HIS A 159 7.71 4.79 -1.31
C HIS A 159 8.77 5.69 -1.94
N CYS A 160 8.61 7.00 -1.78
CA CYS A 160 9.68 7.93 -2.09
C CYS A 160 10.84 7.75 -1.11
N HIS A 161 12.07 7.89 -1.58
CA HIS A 161 13.28 7.87 -0.76
C HIS A 161 14.09 9.17 -0.92
N PHE A 162 13.56 10.17 -1.63
CA PHE A 162 14.06 11.52 -1.63
C PHE A 162 13.49 12.24 -0.41
N GLU A 163 14.35 12.85 0.43
CA GLU A 163 13.95 13.46 1.71
C GLU A 163 12.93 12.59 2.47
N ASP A 164 13.33 11.34 2.73
CA ASP A 164 12.44 10.25 3.09
C ASP A 164 11.48 10.59 4.24
N VAL A 165 11.96 11.25 5.29
CA VAL A 165 11.14 11.64 6.44
C VAL A 165 10.00 12.56 6.04
N GLU A 166 10.24 13.55 5.18
CA GLU A 166 9.19 14.44 4.71
C GLU A 166 8.27 13.70 3.73
N HIS A 167 8.81 13.08 2.68
CA HIS A 167 7.98 12.57 1.59
C HIS A 167 7.12 11.38 2.01
N VAL A 168 7.62 10.53 2.91
CA VAL A 168 6.85 9.43 3.52
C VAL A 168 5.74 10.00 4.42
N GLN A 169 6.07 10.93 5.31
CA GLN A 169 5.09 11.61 6.18
C GLN A 169 3.99 12.30 5.37
N MET A 170 4.37 12.93 4.25
CA MET A 170 3.46 13.65 3.37
C MET A 170 2.55 12.74 2.55
N GLY A 171 2.82 11.43 2.49
CA GLY A 171 1.90 10.43 1.91
C GLY A 171 2.41 9.70 0.67
N MET A 172 3.70 9.82 0.31
CA MET A 172 4.31 9.11 -0.82
C MET A 172 4.61 7.63 -0.50
N THR A 173 3.60 6.91 -0.03
CA THR A 173 3.66 5.52 0.44
C THR A 173 2.56 4.68 -0.21
N GLY A 174 2.89 3.48 -0.67
CA GLY A 174 1.96 2.59 -1.35
C GLY A 174 2.27 1.12 -1.12
N MET A 175 1.25 0.28 -1.32
CA MET A 175 1.39 -1.18 -1.24
C MET A 175 1.55 -1.77 -2.63
N VAL A 176 2.38 -2.79 -2.71
CA VAL A 176 2.48 -3.65 -3.88
C VAL A 176 2.61 -5.09 -3.42
N PHE A 177 1.81 -6.00 -3.97
CA PHE A 177 1.95 -7.43 -3.64
C PHE A 177 2.07 -8.27 -4.90
N VAL A 178 2.80 -9.36 -4.75
CA VAL A 178 3.08 -10.32 -5.81
C VAL A 178 2.30 -11.58 -5.51
N ARG A 179 1.44 -11.97 -6.45
CA ARG A 179 0.64 -13.19 -6.38
C ARG A 179 1.51 -14.41 -6.71
N PRO A 180 1.37 -15.50 -5.94
CA PRO A 180 2.19 -16.70 -6.14
C PRO A 180 1.90 -17.41 -7.45
N ALA A 181 2.94 -17.99 -8.03
CA ALA A 181 2.89 -18.87 -9.18
C ALA A 181 2.02 -20.10 -8.91
N GLN A 182 1.83 -20.50 -7.65
CA GLN A 182 0.85 -21.51 -7.25
C GLN A 182 -0.57 -21.23 -7.77
N ASN A 183 -0.96 -19.95 -7.96
CA ASN A 183 -2.25 -19.59 -8.56
C ASN A 183 -2.39 -20.04 -10.03
N ARG A 184 -1.29 -20.34 -10.73
CA ARG A 184 -1.30 -20.84 -12.11
C ARG A 184 -1.68 -22.32 -12.19
N THR A 185 -1.38 -23.08 -11.13
CA THR A 185 -1.70 -24.50 -11.00
C THR A 185 -2.21 -24.77 -9.58
N PRO A 186 -3.42 -24.29 -9.26
CA PRO A 186 -3.95 -24.39 -7.90
C PRO A 186 -4.24 -25.85 -7.53
N LEU A 187 -4.18 -26.17 -6.23
CA LEU A 187 -4.49 -27.49 -5.69
C LEU A 187 -5.95 -27.86 -5.90
N HIS A 188 -6.86 -26.87 -5.79
CA HIS A 188 -8.26 -27.02 -6.13
C HIS A 188 -8.75 -25.91 -7.10
N PRO A 189 -9.71 -26.23 -8.00
CA PRO A 189 -10.22 -25.24 -8.95
C PRO A 189 -10.81 -24.00 -8.26
N GLY A 190 -10.33 -22.82 -8.67
CA GLY A 190 -10.83 -21.53 -8.18
C GLY A 190 -10.15 -20.99 -6.92
N GLU A 191 -9.21 -21.74 -6.33
CA GLU A 191 -8.45 -21.26 -5.18
C GLU A 191 -7.40 -20.20 -5.55
N ARG A 192 -7.16 -19.29 -4.62
CA ARG A 192 -6.08 -18.31 -4.63
C ARG A 192 -5.27 -18.47 -3.35
N TYR A 193 -3.96 -18.25 -3.43
CA TYR A 193 -3.03 -18.39 -2.31
C TYR A 193 -2.29 -17.08 -2.05
N ALA A 194 -1.95 -16.83 -0.80
CA ALA A 194 -1.12 -15.69 -0.44
C ALA A 194 0.36 -15.92 -0.82
N TYR A 195 0.82 -17.18 -0.73
CA TYR A 195 2.21 -17.60 -1.00
C TYR A 195 2.28 -18.95 -1.70
N ASN A 196 3.48 -19.32 -2.20
CA ASN A 196 3.79 -20.65 -2.71
C ASN A 196 3.98 -21.67 -1.56
N ASP A 197 2.89 -22.05 -0.88
CA ASP A 197 2.92 -22.92 0.30
C ASP A 197 2.97 -24.43 -0.02
N GLY A 198 2.55 -24.82 -1.22
CA GLY A 198 2.46 -26.19 -1.73
C GLY A 198 1.41 -27.08 -1.08
N ASP A 199 0.74 -26.63 -0.02
CA ASP A 199 -0.22 -27.41 0.78
C ASP A 199 -1.59 -26.74 0.94
N GLY A 200 -1.74 -25.52 0.43
CA GLY A 200 -2.99 -24.75 0.46
C GLY A 200 -3.28 -24.07 1.80
N SER A 201 -2.35 -24.09 2.75
CA SER A 201 -2.53 -23.47 4.07
C SER A 201 -2.74 -21.95 4.03
N THR A 202 -2.28 -21.28 2.96
CA THR A 202 -2.46 -19.86 2.67
C THR A 202 -3.57 -19.57 1.65
N ALA A 203 -4.41 -20.55 1.33
CA ALA A 203 -5.58 -20.35 0.48
C ALA A 203 -6.52 -19.28 1.07
N TYR A 204 -7.15 -18.46 0.23
CA TYR A 204 -8.10 -17.43 0.66
C TYR A 204 -9.23 -17.20 -0.35
N ASP A 205 -10.39 -16.79 0.16
CA ASP A 205 -11.57 -16.41 -0.61
C ASP A 205 -11.61 -14.91 -0.89
N ARG A 206 -11.13 -14.08 0.07
CA ARG A 206 -11.11 -12.62 -0.01
C ARG A 206 -9.80 -12.03 0.49
N GLU A 207 -9.41 -10.90 -0.07
CA GLU A 207 -8.16 -10.19 0.19
C GLU A 207 -8.44 -8.72 0.48
N PHE A 208 -7.90 -8.24 1.60
CA PHE A 208 -7.96 -6.85 2.02
C PHE A 208 -6.55 -6.41 2.44
N ALA A 209 -6.08 -5.31 1.87
CA ALA A 209 -4.78 -4.73 2.15
C ALA A 209 -4.92 -3.38 2.85
N PHE A 210 -4.04 -3.12 3.81
CA PHE A 210 -4.01 -1.92 4.64
C PHE A 210 -2.60 -1.33 4.68
N MET A 211 -2.47 -0.14 4.09
CA MET A 211 -1.32 0.73 4.32
C MET A 211 -1.57 1.49 5.63
N ILE A 212 -0.70 1.24 6.59
CA ILE A 212 -0.68 1.81 7.93
C ILE A 212 0.30 3.00 7.89
N THR A 213 -0.21 4.17 8.21
CA THR A 213 0.56 5.42 8.31
C THR A 213 -0.06 6.30 9.40
N GLU A 214 0.70 7.27 9.91
CA GLU A 214 0.17 8.34 10.74
C GLU A 214 0.35 9.70 10.07
N LEU A 215 -0.49 10.67 10.44
CA LEU A 215 -0.48 12.02 9.87
C LEU A 215 -0.30 13.05 10.98
N TRP A 216 0.77 13.83 10.88
CA TRP A 216 1.07 14.95 11.76
C TRP A 216 0.61 16.27 11.15
N SER A 217 -0.53 16.79 11.61
CA SER A 217 -1.15 17.99 11.02
C SER A 217 -0.20 19.18 10.98
N ALA A 218 0.61 19.37 12.03
CA ALA A 218 1.56 20.47 12.12
C ALA A 218 2.66 20.38 11.06
N ALA A 219 3.18 19.19 10.76
CA ALA A 219 4.18 19.01 9.70
C ALA A 219 3.61 19.34 8.33
N HIS A 220 2.42 18.82 8.02
CA HIS A 220 1.73 19.06 6.75
C HIS A 220 1.39 20.54 6.57
N TYR A 221 0.95 21.22 7.63
CA TYR A 221 0.74 22.66 7.63
C TYR A 221 2.06 23.41 7.37
N ARG A 222 3.13 23.07 8.09
CA ARG A 222 4.42 23.75 7.95
C ARG A 222 4.98 23.61 6.53
N ASP A 223 4.84 22.44 5.91
CA ASP A 223 5.22 22.24 4.51
C ASP A 223 4.35 23.07 3.56
N ALA A 224 3.03 23.18 3.77
CA ALA A 224 2.19 24.06 2.96
C ALA A 224 2.55 25.55 3.12
N HIS A 225 3.10 25.94 4.26
CA HIS A 225 3.34 27.33 4.67
C HIS A 225 4.82 27.75 4.67
N ILE A 226 5.71 26.97 4.04
CA ILE A 226 7.15 27.27 3.92
C ILE A 226 7.80 27.44 5.31
N GLN A 227 7.58 26.46 6.18
CA GLN A 227 8.16 26.40 7.52
C GLN A 227 8.94 25.10 7.67
N VAL A 228 10.03 25.14 8.45
CA VAL A 228 10.86 23.97 8.73
C VAL A 228 10.21 23.12 9.81
N ASN A 229 10.30 21.80 9.63
CA ASN A 229 9.94 20.81 10.62
C ASN A 229 11.18 20.31 11.37
N ASP A 230 11.10 20.24 12.70
CA ASP A 230 11.98 19.37 13.47
C ASP A 230 11.29 18.01 13.59
N TRP A 231 11.77 17.03 12.83
CA TRP A 231 11.20 15.69 12.80
C TRP A 231 11.37 14.93 14.12
N THR A 232 12.21 15.41 15.05
CA THR A 232 12.35 14.80 16.38
C THR A 232 11.19 15.15 17.32
N ASP A 233 10.42 16.20 17.00
CA ASP A 233 9.21 16.61 17.72
C ASP A 233 7.95 15.84 17.25
N TYR A 234 8.12 14.69 16.60
CA TYR A 234 7.05 13.93 15.97
C TYR A 234 5.84 13.69 16.89
N ASP A 235 4.67 14.22 16.49
CA ASP A 235 3.44 14.19 17.27
C ASP A 235 2.20 14.00 16.38
N PRO A 236 1.95 12.78 15.86
CA PRO A 236 0.88 12.54 14.90
C PRO A 236 -0.50 12.85 15.48
N SER A 237 -1.34 13.43 14.64
CA SER A 237 -2.71 13.88 14.98
C SER A 237 -3.79 12.91 14.49
N PHE A 238 -3.47 12.08 13.49
CA PHE A 238 -4.37 11.08 12.93
C PHE A 238 -3.63 9.78 12.64
N TRP A 239 -4.32 8.66 12.83
CA TRP A 239 -3.81 7.32 12.52
C TRP A 239 -4.66 6.70 11.43
N LEU A 240 -4.02 6.25 10.35
CA LEU A 240 -4.69 6.03 9.07
C LEU A 240 -4.59 4.57 8.63
N LEU A 241 -5.70 4.07 8.09
CA LEU A 241 -5.72 2.88 7.23
C LEU A 241 -6.03 3.35 5.81
N ASN A 242 -5.12 3.07 4.86
CA ASN A 242 -5.27 3.45 3.46
C ASN A 242 -5.51 4.97 3.26
N GLY A 243 -4.84 5.78 4.07
CA GLY A 243 -4.94 7.24 4.04
C GLY A 243 -6.21 7.81 4.70
N ARG A 244 -7.02 7.00 5.39
CA ARG A 244 -8.27 7.42 6.05
C ARG A 244 -8.26 7.10 7.55
N ALA A 245 -8.81 7.99 8.36
CA ALA A 245 -9.14 7.72 9.76
C ALA A 245 -10.62 7.34 9.89
N TYR A 246 -10.97 6.53 10.89
CA TYR A 246 -12.37 6.21 11.18
C TYR A 246 -13.18 7.50 11.45
N PRO A 247 -14.43 7.62 10.96
CA PRO A 247 -15.26 6.61 10.29
C PRO A 247 -15.01 6.44 8.77
N ASP A 248 -14.11 7.19 8.15
CA ASP A 248 -13.91 7.20 6.70
C ASP A 248 -13.31 5.91 6.14
N THR A 249 -12.62 5.17 6.99
CA THR A 249 -12.17 3.80 6.71
C THR A 249 -13.31 2.88 6.27
N THR A 250 -14.55 3.16 6.70
CA THR A 250 -15.74 2.39 6.34
C THR A 250 -16.40 2.84 5.03
N ALA A 251 -16.00 3.98 4.47
CA ALA A 251 -16.54 4.47 3.20
C ALA A 251 -16.07 3.57 2.04
N PRO A 252 -16.87 3.41 0.97
CA PRO A 252 -16.52 2.54 -0.15
C PRO A 252 -15.27 3.02 -0.89
N ASN A 253 -14.81 2.18 -1.82
CA ASN A 253 -13.79 2.60 -2.78
C ASN A 253 -14.29 3.80 -3.60
N GLY A 254 -13.36 4.67 -3.98
CA GLY A 254 -13.59 5.82 -4.84
C GLY A 254 -12.89 5.68 -6.19
N ASP A 255 -13.19 6.59 -7.09
CA ASP A 255 -12.40 6.84 -8.29
C ASP A 255 -11.73 8.21 -8.13
N PRO A 256 -10.39 8.28 -8.08
CA PRO A 256 -9.71 9.53 -7.79
C PRO A 256 -9.67 10.48 -9.00
N LEU A 257 -10.24 10.09 -10.15
CA LEU A 257 -10.56 10.94 -11.30
C LEU A 257 -11.99 11.49 -11.26
N SER A 258 -12.81 11.03 -10.30
CA SER A 258 -14.20 11.44 -10.12
C SER A 258 -14.37 12.26 -8.84
N THR A 259 -15.18 13.31 -8.87
CA THR A 259 -15.50 14.12 -7.69
C THR A 259 -16.60 13.50 -6.81
N ALA A 260 -17.11 12.31 -7.16
CA ALA A 260 -18.26 11.68 -6.50
C ALA A 260 -18.02 11.36 -5.01
N ALA A 261 -16.78 11.09 -4.62
CA ALA A 261 -16.42 10.80 -3.23
C ALA A 261 -16.23 12.07 -2.36
N GLY A 262 -16.47 13.26 -2.91
CA GLY A 262 -16.37 14.52 -2.18
C GLY A 262 -14.98 14.71 -1.57
N ARG A 263 -14.91 14.92 -0.25
CA ARG A 263 -13.64 15.11 0.46
C ARG A 263 -12.70 13.91 0.44
N LEU A 264 -13.22 12.70 0.15
CA LEU A 264 -12.42 11.48 0.03
C LEU A 264 -11.99 11.18 -1.42
N GLN A 265 -12.19 12.12 -2.36
CA GLN A 265 -11.81 11.96 -3.76
C GLN A 265 -10.38 11.41 -3.93
N TYR A 266 -9.43 11.93 -3.17
CA TYR A 266 -8.02 11.57 -3.28
C TYR A 266 -7.57 10.52 -2.25
N GLN A 267 -8.53 9.85 -1.61
CA GLN A 267 -8.31 8.71 -0.72
C GLN A 267 -9.17 7.54 -1.20
N PRO A 268 -8.93 6.95 -2.39
CA PRO A 268 -9.91 6.06 -3.03
C PRO A 268 -9.96 4.65 -2.46
N ILE A 269 -9.02 4.26 -1.61
CA ILE A 269 -8.91 2.87 -1.12
C ILE A 269 -9.70 2.73 0.19
N SER A 270 -10.70 1.85 0.19
CA SER A 270 -11.50 1.51 1.37
C SER A 270 -10.72 0.59 2.31
N SER A 271 -11.04 0.66 3.60
CA SER A 271 -10.59 -0.31 4.59
C SER A 271 -11.75 -1.15 5.14
N LEU A 272 -12.96 -1.05 4.56
CA LEU A 272 -14.12 -1.84 4.97
C LEU A 272 -13.96 -3.30 4.53
N ILE A 273 -14.02 -4.23 5.47
CA ILE A 273 -13.98 -5.67 5.17
C ILE A 273 -15.41 -6.17 5.04
N ARG A 274 -15.75 -6.73 3.88
CA ARG A 274 -17.03 -7.41 3.62
C ARG A 274 -16.78 -8.87 3.21
N CYS A 275 -17.27 -9.79 4.02
CA CYS A 275 -17.11 -11.23 3.79
C CYS A 275 -18.38 -12.01 4.14
N ASN A 276 -18.51 -13.21 3.61
CA ASN A 276 -19.55 -14.14 4.02
C ASN A 276 -19.03 -15.02 5.16
N ALA A 277 -19.93 -15.48 6.03
CA ALA A 277 -19.60 -16.47 7.05
C ALA A 277 -18.95 -17.71 6.41
N GLY A 278 -17.81 -18.13 6.96
CA GLY A 278 -17.01 -19.25 6.44
C GLY A 278 -15.94 -18.86 5.40
N ASP A 279 -15.96 -17.64 4.86
CA ASP A 279 -14.89 -17.18 3.95
C ASP A 279 -13.55 -17.15 4.68
N ARG A 280 -12.49 -17.63 4.03
CA ARG A 280 -11.10 -17.40 4.44
C ARG A 280 -10.68 -16.02 3.96
N VAL A 281 -10.42 -15.11 4.88
CA VAL A 281 -10.09 -13.72 4.59
C VAL A 281 -8.62 -13.47 4.86
N LEU A 282 -7.89 -13.05 3.83
CA LEU A 282 -6.51 -12.59 3.88
C LEU A 282 -6.47 -11.08 4.19
N LEU A 283 -5.75 -10.73 5.25
CA LEU A 283 -5.39 -9.37 5.61
C LEU A 283 -3.91 -9.14 5.32
N ARG A 284 -3.59 -8.20 4.44
CA ARG A 284 -2.22 -7.74 4.17
C ARG A 284 -2.00 -6.40 4.87
N MET A 285 -1.20 -6.38 5.92
CA MET A 285 -0.90 -5.16 6.67
C MET A 285 0.53 -4.73 6.39
N SER A 286 0.72 -3.45 6.09
CA SER A 286 2.02 -2.87 5.72
C SER A 286 2.16 -1.52 6.38
N ASN A 287 3.25 -1.29 7.11
CA ASN A 287 3.44 -0.07 7.88
C ASN A 287 4.61 0.75 7.31
N LEU A 288 4.29 1.91 6.74
CA LEU A 288 5.25 2.94 6.34
C LEU A 288 5.07 4.23 7.15
N GLY A 289 4.43 4.15 8.31
CA GLY A 289 4.47 5.18 9.34
C GLY A 289 5.74 5.10 10.19
N TYR A 290 5.73 5.83 11.30
CA TYR A 290 6.86 5.93 12.22
C TYR A 290 6.57 5.30 13.59
N GLN A 291 5.37 4.78 13.83
CA GLN A 291 4.99 4.14 15.08
C GLN A 291 4.72 2.64 14.90
N ASN A 292 4.90 1.89 15.99
CA ASN A 292 4.47 0.49 16.03
C ASN A 292 2.95 0.43 16.21
N HIS A 293 2.31 -0.42 15.42
CA HIS A 293 0.86 -0.62 15.44
C HIS A 293 0.50 -2.04 15.84
N VAL A 294 -0.54 -2.19 16.65
CA VAL A 294 -1.04 -3.49 17.10
C VAL A 294 -2.49 -3.64 16.69
N MET A 295 -2.71 -4.18 15.50
CA MET A 295 -4.04 -4.39 14.92
C MET A 295 -4.73 -5.58 15.58
N THR A 296 -5.91 -5.37 16.14
CA THR A 296 -6.65 -6.36 16.92
C THR A 296 -8.08 -6.53 16.42
N VAL A 297 -8.62 -7.73 16.59
CA VAL A 297 -10.04 -8.04 16.36
C VAL A 297 -10.57 -8.86 17.53
N ASP A 298 -11.70 -8.44 18.10
CA ASP A 298 -12.31 -9.18 19.20
C ASP A 298 -13.03 -10.43 18.68
N ASN A 299 -12.76 -11.57 19.31
CA ASN A 299 -13.39 -12.88 19.03
C ASN A 299 -13.13 -13.44 17.62
N ILE A 300 -12.10 -12.96 16.92
CA ILE A 300 -11.62 -13.56 15.67
C ILE A 300 -10.13 -13.86 15.82
N ASP A 301 -9.78 -15.13 15.64
CA ASP A 301 -8.39 -15.57 15.63
C ASP A 301 -7.75 -15.23 14.27
N LEU A 302 -6.66 -14.47 14.33
CA LEU A 302 -5.83 -14.10 13.18
C LEU A 302 -4.60 -15.01 13.14
N THR A 303 -4.47 -15.83 12.11
CA THR A 303 -3.28 -16.65 11.87
C THR A 303 -2.31 -15.91 10.97
N VAL A 304 -1.22 -15.39 11.54
CA VAL A 304 -0.11 -14.78 10.78
C VAL A 304 0.64 -15.87 10.03
N VAL A 305 0.61 -15.78 8.70
CA VAL A 305 1.24 -16.75 7.79
C VAL A 305 2.53 -16.23 7.18
N ALA A 306 2.73 -14.92 7.13
CA ALA A 306 3.94 -14.33 6.56
C ALA A 306 4.35 -13.03 7.26
N LYS A 307 5.64 -12.73 7.16
CA LYS A 307 6.29 -11.51 7.64
C LYS A 307 7.24 -11.00 6.55
N ASP A 308 7.16 -9.71 6.23
CA ASP A 308 8.08 -9.01 5.32
C ASP A 308 8.27 -9.74 3.98
N ALA A 309 7.13 -10.04 3.32
CA ALA A 309 7.04 -10.83 2.09
C ALA A 309 7.65 -12.25 2.16
N ALA A 310 7.93 -12.79 3.36
CA ALA A 310 8.42 -14.14 3.55
C ALA A 310 7.39 -15.01 4.28
N LEU A 311 7.02 -16.14 3.65
CA LEU A 311 6.19 -17.18 4.27
C LEU A 311 6.85 -17.68 5.56
N LEU A 312 6.10 -17.76 6.66
CA LEU A 312 6.56 -18.29 7.95
C LEU A 312 6.60 -19.82 7.95
N LYS A 313 7.35 -20.39 7.01
CA LYS A 313 7.58 -21.82 6.85
C LYS A 313 9.07 -22.06 6.64
N GLY A 314 9.64 -22.93 7.47
CA GLY A 314 11.04 -23.33 7.38
C GLY A 314 11.33 -24.11 6.11
N ARG A 315 12.59 -24.12 5.67
CA ARG A 315 13.05 -24.92 4.52
C ARG A 315 12.89 -26.43 4.74
N ASP A 316 12.81 -26.85 6.00
CA ASP A 316 12.51 -28.22 6.43
C ASP A 316 11.01 -28.55 6.39
N GLY A 317 10.17 -27.58 6.01
CA GLY A 317 8.71 -27.71 5.97
C GLY A 317 8.02 -27.36 7.30
N THR A 318 8.77 -26.99 8.35
CA THR A 318 8.19 -26.65 9.66
C THR A 318 7.40 -25.35 9.57
N THR A 319 6.10 -25.40 9.86
CA THR A 319 5.22 -24.23 9.89
C THR A 319 5.39 -23.45 11.19
N ASN A 320 5.67 -22.16 11.08
CA ASN A 320 5.85 -21.24 12.21
C ASN A 320 4.74 -20.18 12.26
N TYR A 321 3.52 -20.55 11.84
CA TYR A 321 2.37 -19.65 11.88
C TYR A 321 2.01 -19.32 13.32
N LEU A 322 1.63 -18.06 13.54
CA LEU A 322 1.28 -17.54 14.85
C LEU A 322 -0.19 -17.15 14.85
N THR A 323 -0.99 -17.79 15.68
CA THR A 323 -2.40 -17.42 15.87
C THR A 323 -2.55 -16.54 17.11
N SER A 324 -3.14 -15.38 16.91
CA SER A 324 -3.39 -14.36 17.94
C SER A 324 -4.63 -13.56 17.56
N ASN A 325 -5.23 -12.84 18.51
CA ASN A 325 -6.25 -11.84 18.18
C ASN A 325 -5.65 -10.46 17.89
N ALA A 326 -4.33 -10.31 18.03
CA ALA A 326 -3.58 -9.08 17.81
C ALA A 326 -2.32 -9.34 16.96
N VAL A 327 -2.08 -8.47 15.99
CA VAL A 327 -0.94 -8.52 15.07
C VAL A 327 -0.16 -7.21 15.17
N GLU A 328 1.09 -7.30 15.62
CA GLU A 328 2.02 -6.18 15.66
C GLU A 328 2.70 -5.98 14.29
N VAL A 329 2.72 -4.73 13.82
CA VAL A 329 3.36 -4.29 12.58
C VAL A 329 4.19 -3.04 12.88
N GLY A 330 5.52 -3.18 12.91
CA GLY A 330 6.43 -2.05 13.09
C GLY A 330 6.69 -1.27 11.79
N PRO A 331 7.28 -0.06 11.86
CA PRO A 331 7.72 0.69 10.69
C PRO A 331 8.61 -0.13 9.76
N GLY A 332 8.29 -0.13 8.46
CA GLY A 332 8.97 -0.91 7.44
C GLY A 332 8.60 -2.40 7.42
N GLU A 333 7.70 -2.86 8.29
CA GLU A 333 7.30 -4.26 8.32
C GLU A 333 5.99 -4.52 7.58
N SER A 334 5.83 -5.75 7.09
CA SER A 334 4.55 -6.27 6.62
C SER A 334 4.16 -7.55 7.36
N ARG A 335 2.85 -7.79 7.47
CA ARG A 335 2.25 -8.99 8.05
C ARG A 335 1.06 -9.43 7.21
N ASP A 336 1.06 -10.70 6.84
CA ASP A 336 -0.11 -11.32 6.24
C ASP A 336 -0.75 -12.26 7.23
N ALA A 337 -2.03 -12.01 7.52
CA ALA A 337 -2.82 -12.81 8.45
C ALA A 337 -4.07 -13.35 7.76
N ILE A 338 -4.46 -14.58 8.08
CA ILE A 338 -5.67 -15.20 7.59
C ILE A 338 -6.60 -15.46 8.77
N PHE A 339 -7.89 -15.19 8.59
CA PHE A 339 -8.94 -15.64 9.49
C PHE A 339 -10.07 -16.32 8.74
N VAL A 340 -10.85 -17.15 9.44
CA VAL A 340 -12.10 -17.68 8.92
C VAL A 340 -13.23 -16.81 9.44
N ALA A 341 -14.02 -16.23 8.54
CA ALA A 341 -15.10 -15.33 8.89
C ALA A 341 -16.11 -16.04 9.81
N PRO A 342 -16.45 -15.46 10.98
CA PRO A 342 -17.34 -16.08 11.96
C PRO A 342 -18.81 -16.05 11.50
N GLY A 343 -19.75 -16.18 12.44
CA GLY A 343 -21.17 -15.99 12.14
C GLY A 343 -21.49 -14.57 11.64
N PRO A 344 -22.64 -14.36 10.98
CA PRO A 344 -23.04 -13.03 10.51
C PRO A 344 -23.08 -12.00 11.64
N GLY A 345 -22.54 -10.81 11.38
CA GLY A 345 -22.40 -9.75 12.38
C GLY A 345 -21.43 -8.66 11.96
N GLU A 346 -21.27 -7.66 12.84
CA GLU A 346 -20.24 -6.62 12.71
C GLU A 346 -19.17 -6.83 13.79
N TYR A 347 -17.92 -6.78 13.36
CA TYR A 347 -16.73 -6.85 14.23
C TYR A 347 -15.84 -5.65 13.93
N LEU A 348 -15.03 -5.24 14.90
CA LEU A 348 -14.08 -4.14 14.73
C LEU A 348 -12.67 -4.68 14.53
N LEU A 349 -11.99 -4.15 13.52
CA LEU A 349 -10.54 -4.25 13.37
C LEU A 349 -9.95 -2.88 13.73
N TYR A 350 -9.11 -2.81 14.75
CA TYR A 350 -8.63 -1.54 15.29
C TYR A 350 -7.25 -1.65 15.89
N ASP A 351 -6.53 -0.53 16.02
CA ASP A 351 -5.30 -0.50 16.80
C ASP A 351 -5.60 -0.58 18.31
N ARG A 352 -4.92 -1.47 19.01
CA ARG A 352 -5.14 -1.72 20.44
C ARG A 352 -4.75 -0.53 21.34
N LYS A 353 -3.89 0.38 20.87
CA LYS A 353 -3.49 1.57 21.61
C LYS A 353 -4.60 2.61 21.55
N TYR A 354 -5.24 2.83 22.70
CA TYR A 354 -6.42 3.69 22.82
C TYR A 354 -6.23 5.12 22.29
N SER A 355 -5.04 5.71 22.46
CA SER A 355 -4.72 7.05 21.95
C SER A 355 -4.61 7.13 20.42
N TYR A 356 -4.75 6.00 19.70
CA TYR A 356 -4.73 5.94 18.24
C TYR A 356 -6.15 5.76 17.66
N LEU A 357 -7.17 5.81 18.53
CA LEU A 357 -8.58 5.60 18.20
C LEU A 357 -9.41 6.87 18.35
N ASP A 358 -8.77 8.03 18.19
CA ASP A 358 -9.39 9.35 18.13
C ASP A 358 -8.94 10.10 16.87
N ASN A 359 -9.58 11.25 16.62
CA ASN A 359 -9.25 12.14 15.53
C ASN A 359 -8.83 13.49 16.10
N GLY A 360 -7.54 13.82 16.08
CA GLY A 360 -7.01 15.10 16.56
C GLY A 360 -7.32 15.41 18.03
N GLY A 361 -7.32 14.40 18.91
CA GLY A 361 -7.67 14.54 20.32
C GLY A 361 -9.17 14.74 20.59
N GLY A 362 -10.02 14.53 19.57
CA GLY A 362 -11.47 14.64 19.67
C GLY A 362 -12.13 13.53 20.50
N ALA A 363 -13.36 13.79 20.94
CA ALA A 363 -14.17 12.77 21.59
C ALA A 363 -14.78 11.81 20.56
N GLY A 364 -15.02 10.56 20.97
CA GLY A 364 -15.64 9.54 20.12
C GLY A 364 -14.65 8.54 19.55
N TYR A 365 -15.09 7.76 18.57
CA TYR A 365 -14.23 6.80 17.88
C TYR A 365 -13.63 7.44 16.62
N GLY A 366 -12.33 7.26 16.43
CA GLY A 366 -11.56 7.78 15.31
C GLY A 366 -10.36 6.91 14.98
N GLY A 367 -9.42 7.48 14.23
CA GLY A 367 -8.10 6.92 13.98
C GLY A 367 -8.11 5.55 13.29
N MET A 368 -7.21 4.67 13.74
CA MET A 368 -6.89 3.41 13.07
C MET A 368 -7.90 2.31 13.42
N MET A 369 -9.11 2.44 12.87
CA MET A 369 -10.22 1.53 13.10
C MET A 369 -11.00 1.30 11.80
N THR A 370 -11.54 0.11 11.59
CA THR A 370 -12.48 -0.23 10.52
C THR A 370 -13.43 -1.35 10.97
N LYS A 371 -14.35 -1.75 10.08
CA LYS A 371 -15.33 -2.80 10.32
C LYS A 371 -15.07 -4.05 9.47
N ILE A 372 -15.36 -5.20 10.08
CA ILE A 372 -15.57 -6.48 9.41
C ILE A 372 -17.06 -6.76 9.45
N VAL A 373 -17.71 -6.71 8.29
CA VAL A 373 -19.14 -6.97 8.12
C VAL A 373 -19.32 -8.36 7.51
N VAL A 374 -19.74 -9.30 8.34
CA VAL A 374 -19.95 -10.70 7.96
C VAL A 374 -21.40 -10.91 7.58
N GLY A 375 -21.64 -11.25 6.31
CA GLY A 375 -22.95 -11.65 5.80
C GLY A 375 -23.22 -13.15 5.95
N ALA A 376 -24.46 -13.58 5.75
CA ALA A 376 -24.76 -15.00 5.56
C ALA A 376 -24.06 -15.55 4.30
N PRO A 377 -23.83 -16.86 4.17
CA PRO A 377 -23.27 -17.46 2.96
C PRO A 377 -23.98 -16.97 1.69
N GLY A 378 -23.22 -16.45 0.73
CA GLY A 378 -23.74 -15.91 -0.53
C GLY A 378 -24.23 -14.46 -0.52
N THR A 379 -24.09 -13.71 0.58
CA THR A 379 -24.49 -12.29 0.66
C THR A 379 -23.66 -11.40 -0.25
N TYR A 380 -22.32 -11.56 -0.19
CA TYR A 380 -21.38 -10.81 -1.00
C TYR A 380 -20.86 -11.68 -2.15
N PRO A 381 -20.80 -11.16 -3.39
CA PRO A 381 -20.26 -11.90 -4.53
C PRO A 381 -18.77 -12.22 -4.34
N ALA A 382 -18.25 -13.09 -5.19
CA ALA A 382 -16.82 -13.37 -5.26
C ALA A 382 -16.04 -12.09 -5.57
N GLN A 383 -14.96 -11.88 -4.84
CA GLN A 383 -14.18 -10.65 -4.92
C GLN A 383 -13.31 -10.63 -6.19
N THR A 384 -13.43 -9.56 -6.98
CA THR A 384 -12.72 -9.39 -8.26
C THR A 384 -11.36 -8.71 -8.14
N ALA A 385 -11.15 -7.91 -7.09
CA ALA A 385 -9.89 -7.22 -6.78
C ALA A 385 -9.74 -7.03 -5.26
N ALA A 386 -8.52 -6.82 -4.76
CA ALA A 386 -8.31 -6.53 -3.35
C ALA A 386 -9.14 -5.31 -2.89
N ASN A 387 -9.68 -5.38 -1.69
CA ASN A 387 -10.54 -4.35 -1.08
C ASN A 387 -11.86 -4.05 -1.82
N ALA A 388 -12.27 -4.87 -2.80
CA ALA A 388 -13.54 -4.73 -3.53
C ALA A 388 -14.75 -5.28 -2.78
#